data_AF-A0A1B7MHD4-F1
#
_entry.id   AF-A0A1B7MHD4-F1
#
_cell.length_a   1.000
_cell.length_b   1.000
_cell.length_c   1.000
_cell.angle_alpha   90.00
_cell.angle_beta   90.00
_cell.angle_gamma   90.00
#
_symmetry.space_group_name_H-M   'P 1'
#
loop_
_entity.id
_entity.type
_entity.pdbx_description
1 polymer ?
#
loop_
_entity_poly.entity_id
_entity_poly.type
_entity_poly.pdbx_seq_one_letter_code
_entity_poly.pdbx_strand_id
1 'polypeptide(L)'
;MPSWTLPGRKDAPNMRYKAILETSFAFSYTFNPRNLEFHWYPLWNQTLSDMVSDVPNVIVAPQYPIWFVPQDDEVGNEDERDKDDDEEYEDDGSGGDPEEVPIISGGESIPGESIVLADDDEGADEAEVSFALTVPEKDARGVVVDFSVINLNGVPLKQPGGKMRYGGWRITAANISLLVEVKSFVSRSLTSAELEKAIGRRIPAACDDLIKQAAYLFLQDPNKESVLAIAAVGQWWCNTKINRGDVHHIMQLLAAKDPLFQVNFGLDGVALKWTKVLRLGVAPSNDRLRTIYNSLKSIGVLETPVGV
;
A
#
# COMPACT_ATOMS: atom_id res chain seq x y z
N MET A 1 2.12 27.45 -22.64
CA MET A 1 2.40 26.01 -22.75
C MET A 1 1.14 25.24 -22.35
N PRO A 2 0.77 24.16 -23.04
CA PRO A 2 -0.36 23.33 -22.62
C PRO A 2 -0.11 22.79 -21.20
N SER A 3 -1.10 22.87 -20.30
CA SER A 3 -0.97 22.31 -18.95
C SER A 3 -0.89 20.79 -19.04
N TRP A 4 0.03 20.16 -18.31
CA TRP A 4 0.08 18.72 -18.27
C TRP A 4 -1.21 18.12 -17.70
N THR A 5 -1.60 16.98 -18.24
CA THR A 5 -2.78 16.20 -17.83
C THR A 5 -2.29 14.83 -17.40
N LEU A 6 -2.85 14.29 -16.31
CA LEU A 6 -2.53 12.95 -15.84
C LEU A 6 -2.77 11.91 -16.95
N PRO A 7 -1.92 10.89 -17.10
CA PRO A 7 -2.05 9.86 -18.14
C PRO A 7 -3.47 9.29 -18.25
N GLY A 8 -4.08 8.86 -17.14
CA GLY A 8 -5.41 8.26 -17.13
C GLY A 8 -6.55 9.21 -17.52
N ARG A 9 -6.29 10.52 -17.55
CA ARG A 9 -7.26 11.55 -17.96
C ARG A 9 -7.09 11.98 -19.42
N LYS A 10 -6.02 11.58 -20.10
CA LYS A 10 -5.74 11.99 -21.48
C LYS A 10 -6.76 11.42 -22.46
N ASP A 11 -7.07 10.13 -22.30
CA ASP A 11 -7.94 9.39 -23.23
C ASP A 11 -9.34 9.13 -22.67
N ALA A 12 -9.60 9.54 -21.42
CA ALA A 12 -10.87 9.38 -20.73
C ALA A 12 -11.37 10.74 -20.18
N PRO A 13 -11.96 11.62 -21.02
CA PRO A 13 -12.35 12.97 -20.61
C PRO A 13 -13.36 12.98 -19.45
N ASN A 14 -14.16 11.92 -19.31
CA ASN A 14 -15.10 11.72 -18.20
C ASN A 14 -14.41 11.62 -16.83
N MET A 15 -13.13 11.22 -16.78
CA MET A 15 -12.36 11.11 -15.53
C MET A 15 -12.09 12.48 -14.89
N ARG A 16 -12.02 13.54 -15.70
CA ARG A 16 -11.94 14.91 -15.16
C ARG A 16 -13.21 15.30 -14.40
N TYR A 17 -14.39 14.85 -14.87
CA TYR A 17 -15.65 15.09 -14.17
C TYR A 17 -15.74 14.28 -12.88
N LYS A 18 -15.20 13.04 -12.84
CA LYS A 18 -15.13 12.24 -11.61
C LYS A 18 -14.38 12.94 -10.49
N ALA A 19 -13.20 13.50 -10.77
CA ALA A 19 -12.43 14.24 -9.76
C ALA A 19 -13.20 15.45 -9.18
N ILE A 20 -14.01 16.13 -10.01
CA ILE A 20 -14.88 17.23 -9.55
C ILE A 20 -16.01 16.69 -8.66
N LEU A 21 -16.63 15.58 -9.04
CA LEU A 21 -17.68 14.93 -8.25
C LEU A 21 -17.16 14.41 -6.91
N GLU A 22 -15.99 13.76 -6.89
CA GLU A 22 -15.33 13.27 -5.66
C GLU A 22 -14.98 14.43 -4.72
N THR A 23 -14.47 15.54 -5.26
CA THR A 23 -14.22 16.76 -4.49
C THR A 23 -15.52 17.32 -3.91
N SER A 24 -16.58 17.36 -4.72
CA SER A 24 -17.90 17.87 -4.29
C SER A 24 -18.54 16.98 -3.23
N PHE A 25 -18.38 15.66 -3.35
CA PHE A 25 -18.80 14.67 -2.38
C PHE A 25 -18.09 14.88 -1.04
N ALA A 26 -16.77 15.04 -1.06
CA ALA A 26 -15.98 15.32 0.14
C ALA A 26 -16.40 16.62 0.85
N PHE A 27 -16.80 17.64 0.09
CA PHE A 27 -17.28 18.90 0.62
C PHE A 27 -18.75 18.91 1.06
N SER A 28 -19.55 17.91 0.69
CA SER A 28 -20.99 17.91 0.91
C SER A 28 -21.35 18.01 2.40
N TYR A 29 -22.18 18.98 2.79
CA TYR A 29 -22.70 19.06 4.17
C TYR A 29 -23.72 17.96 4.46
N THR A 30 -24.40 17.46 3.43
CA THR A 30 -25.39 16.38 3.56
C THR A 30 -24.70 15.04 3.76
N PHE A 31 -23.68 14.73 2.94
CA PHE A 31 -23.04 13.41 2.94
C PHE A 31 -21.77 13.35 3.78
N ASN A 32 -21.09 14.48 3.99
CA ASN A 32 -19.95 14.61 4.89
C ASN A 32 -20.18 15.73 5.93
N PRO A 33 -21.19 15.62 6.82
CA PRO A 33 -21.52 16.68 7.79
C PRO A 33 -20.37 16.95 8.77
N ARG A 34 -19.60 15.92 9.11
CA ARG A 34 -18.49 15.99 10.07
C ARG A 34 -17.13 16.31 9.44
N ASN A 35 -17.07 16.48 8.11
CA ASN A 35 -15.82 16.74 7.39
C ASN A 35 -14.76 15.67 7.68
N LEU A 36 -15.17 14.41 7.58
CA LEU A 36 -14.35 13.23 7.85
C LEU A 36 -13.32 13.03 6.74
N GLU A 37 -12.20 12.44 7.15
CA GLU A 37 -11.01 12.21 6.32
C GLU A 37 -11.26 11.26 5.15
N PHE A 38 -11.88 10.11 5.42
CA PHE A 38 -12.09 9.06 4.40
C PHE A 38 -12.92 9.53 3.19
N HIS A 39 -13.71 10.59 3.29
CA HIS A 39 -14.43 11.15 2.15
C HIS A 39 -13.49 11.78 1.11
N TRP A 40 -12.24 12.06 1.48
CA TRP A 40 -11.20 12.55 0.59
C TRP A 40 -10.45 11.41 -0.12
N TYR A 41 -10.57 10.17 0.35
CA TYR A 41 -9.89 9.03 -0.25
C TYR A 41 -10.28 8.76 -1.70
N PRO A 42 -11.56 8.87 -2.13
CA PRO A 42 -11.92 8.70 -3.54
C PRO A 42 -11.12 9.63 -4.47
N LEU A 43 -11.01 10.93 -4.12
CA LEU A 43 -10.27 11.92 -4.90
C LEU A 43 -8.78 11.56 -5.02
N TRP A 44 -8.16 11.14 -3.92
CA TRP A 44 -6.75 10.77 -3.88
C TRP A 44 -6.49 9.45 -4.59
N ASN A 45 -7.32 8.44 -4.35
CA ASN A 45 -7.24 7.16 -5.04
C ASN A 45 -7.32 7.35 -6.56
N GLN A 46 -8.30 8.10 -7.05
CA GLN A 46 -8.47 8.40 -8.46
C GLN A 46 -7.29 9.20 -9.03
N THR A 47 -6.81 10.20 -8.29
CA THR A 47 -5.66 11.02 -8.72
C THR A 47 -4.37 10.19 -8.83
N LEU A 48 -4.10 9.32 -7.86
CA LEU A 48 -2.93 8.43 -7.89
C LEU A 48 -3.05 7.39 -8.99
N SER A 49 -4.24 6.80 -9.16
CA SER A 49 -4.50 5.81 -10.21
C SER A 49 -4.36 6.41 -11.60
N ASP A 50 -4.92 7.61 -11.82
CA ASP A 50 -4.75 8.35 -13.07
C ASP A 50 -3.30 8.73 -13.34
N MET A 51 -2.51 8.97 -12.29
CA MET A 51 -1.10 9.36 -12.41
C MET A 51 -0.25 8.22 -12.96
N VAL A 52 -0.53 6.97 -12.58
CA VAL A 52 0.30 5.80 -12.93
C VAL A 52 -0.37 4.85 -13.92
N SER A 53 -1.52 5.21 -14.50
CA SER A 53 -2.35 4.32 -15.30
C SER A 53 -1.67 3.74 -16.54
N ASP A 54 -0.61 4.38 -17.04
CA ASP A 54 0.17 3.95 -18.20
C ASP A 54 1.50 3.26 -17.82
N VAL A 55 1.72 3.01 -16.52
CA VAL A 55 2.91 2.32 -16.00
C VAL A 55 2.50 0.91 -15.55
N PRO A 56 2.83 -0.14 -16.32
CA PRO A 56 2.20 -1.46 -16.18
C PRO A 56 2.50 -2.18 -14.86
N ASN A 57 3.62 -1.85 -14.23
CA ASN A 57 4.10 -2.49 -13.02
C ASN A 57 3.98 -1.64 -11.76
N VAL A 58 3.22 -0.55 -11.84
CA VAL A 58 3.00 0.33 -10.70
C VAL A 58 1.53 0.30 -10.33
N ILE A 59 1.25 -0.05 -9.08
CA ILE A 59 -0.11 -0.12 -8.54
C ILE A 59 -0.30 0.85 -7.39
N VAL A 60 -1.55 1.25 -7.16
CA VAL A 60 -1.97 2.04 -6.00
C VAL A 60 -2.63 1.11 -4.99
N ALA A 61 -2.15 1.12 -3.76
CA ALA A 61 -2.65 0.31 -2.66
C ALA A 61 -3.18 1.22 -1.54
N PRO A 62 -4.52 1.36 -1.38
CA PRO A 62 -5.10 2.08 -0.26
C PRO A 62 -4.93 1.30 1.06
N GLN A 63 -4.78 2.01 2.18
CA GLN A 63 -4.70 1.43 3.53
C GLN A 63 -3.62 0.34 3.63
N TYR A 64 -2.42 0.64 3.13
CA TYR A 64 -1.35 -0.36 3.01
C TYR A 64 -0.59 -0.51 4.34
N PRO A 65 -0.48 -1.73 4.90
CA PRO A 65 0.27 -1.95 6.13
C PRO A 65 1.79 -1.96 5.86
N ILE A 66 2.54 -1.20 6.64
CA ILE A 66 4.00 -1.22 6.68
C ILE A 66 4.40 -1.68 8.07
N TRP A 67 5.25 -2.69 8.16
CA TRP A 67 5.57 -3.35 9.43
C TRP A 67 6.99 -3.87 9.44
N PHE A 68 7.54 -4.04 10.64
CA PHE A 68 8.82 -4.72 10.87
C PHE A 68 8.76 -5.50 12.18
N VAL A 69 9.59 -6.53 12.29
CA VAL A 69 9.88 -7.18 13.57
C VAL A 69 11.19 -6.64 14.11
N PRO A 70 11.21 -6.02 15.29
CA PRO A 70 12.45 -5.66 15.95
C PRO A 70 13.29 -6.93 16.16
N GLN A 71 14.53 -6.96 15.65
CA GLN A 71 15.43 -8.06 15.95
C GLN A 71 15.82 -7.98 17.43
N ASP A 72 15.68 -9.09 18.14
CA ASP A 72 16.25 -9.25 19.47
C ASP A 72 17.76 -9.32 19.27
N ASP A 73 18.49 -8.36 19.82
CA ASP A 73 19.90 -8.58 20.14
C ASP A 73 19.95 -9.60 21.30
N GLU A 74 19.52 -10.84 21.05
CA GLU A 74 19.93 -11.97 21.88
C GLU A 74 21.44 -12.08 21.69
N VAL A 75 22.17 -11.35 22.53
CA VAL A 75 23.55 -11.67 22.85
C VAL A 75 23.55 -13.15 23.21
N GLY A 76 24.14 -13.95 22.32
CA GLY A 76 24.10 -15.40 22.38
C GLY A 76 24.35 -15.90 23.79
N ASN A 77 23.31 -16.50 24.36
CA ASN A 77 23.48 -17.59 25.29
C ASN A 77 23.07 -18.84 24.51
N GLU A 78 23.93 -19.23 23.58
CA GLU A 78 24.10 -20.64 23.25
C GLU A 78 24.66 -21.31 24.52
N ASP A 79 23.82 -21.55 25.53
CA ASP A 79 24.15 -22.48 26.60
C ASP A 79 22.87 -22.97 27.28
N GLU A 80 22.65 -24.26 27.05
CA GLU A 80 21.92 -25.20 27.89
C GLU A 80 20.39 -25.01 28.03
N ARG A 81 19.66 -25.84 27.28
CA ARG A 81 18.76 -26.84 27.90
C ARG A 81 18.28 -27.92 26.92
N ASP A 82 18.73 -29.15 27.22
CA ASP A 82 17.99 -30.42 27.25
C ASP A 82 16.98 -30.66 26.11
N LYS A 83 17.30 -31.48 25.10
CA LYS A 83 17.10 -32.95 25.12
C LYS A 83 15.86 -33.40 25.89
N ASP A 84 15.00 -34.08 25.13
CA ASP A 84 13.85 -34.89 25.54
C ASP A 84 12.54 -34.10 25.68
N ASP A 85 11.76 -34.07 24.59
CA ASP A 85 10.40 -34.64 24.59
C ASP A 85 9.90 -34.74 23.14
N ASP A 86 9.99 -35.97 22.61
CA ASP A 86 9.24 -36.43 21.46
C ASP A 86 7.75 -36.44 21.81
N GLU A 87 6.97 -35.46 21.33
CA GLU A 87 5.53 -35.62 21.16
C GLU A 87 5.19 -35.46 19.68
N GLU A 88 5.02 -36.62 19.02
CA GLU A 88 4.34 -36.77 17.74
C GLU A 88 2.93 -36.18 17.87
N TYR A 89 2.69 -35.03 17.25
CA TYR A 89 1.34 -34.55 16.98
C TYR A 89 0.82 -35.31 15.76
N GLU A 90 -0.01 -36.33 16.00
CA GLU A 90 -0.81 -36.95 14.96
C GLU A 90 -1.75 -35.91 14.32
N ASP A 91 -1.58 -35.77 13.01
CA ASP A 91 -2.38 -35.02 12.07
C ASP A 91 -3.79 -35.63 11.95
N ASP A 92 -4.78 -35.03 12.64
CA ASP A 92 -6.19 -35.34 12.42
C ASP A 92 -6.76 -34.42 11.33
N GLY A 93 -6.49 -34.76 10.08
CA GLY A 93 -6.89 -34.07 8.84
C GLY A 93 -8.37 -33.69 8.70
N SER A 94 -8.84 -32.74 9.51
CA SER A 94 -10.18 -32.16 9.51
C SER A 94 -10.10 -30.64 9.43
N GLY A 95 -9.24 -30.13 8.55
CA GLY A 95 -9.23 -28.74 8.11
C GLY A 95 -10.12 -28.55 6.87
N GLY A 96 -11.42 -28.73 7.00
CA GLY A 96 -12.38 -28.43 5.94
C GLY A 96 -12.43 -26.92 5.66
N ASP A 97 -12.07 -26.53 4.43
CA ASP A 97 -12.38 -25.20 3.88
C ASP A 97 -13.91 -25.01 3.91
N PRO A 98 -14.46 -23.86 4.34
CA PRO A 98 -15.87 -23.58 4.13
C PRO A 98 -16.16 -23.61 2.64
N GLU A 99 -16.87 -24.64 2.18
CA GLU A 99 -17.45 -24.71 0.84
C GLU A 99 -18.02 -23.32 0.49
N GLU A 100 -17.57 -22.76 -0.63
CA GLU A 100 -18.19 -21.60 -1.23
C GLU A 100 -19.68 -21.90 -1.37
N VAL A 101 -20.50 -21.27 -0.51
CA VAL A 101 -21.94 -21.48 -0.49
C VAL A 101 -22.45 -21.18 -1.89
N PRO A 102 -22.99 -22.16 -2.63
CA PRO A 102 -23.54 -21.88 -3.94
C PRO A 102 -24.68 -20.88 -3.75
N ILE A 103 -24.59 -19.75 -4.43
CA ILE A 103 -25.72 -18.82 -4.55
C ILE A 103 -26.82 -19.61 -5.27
N ILE A 104 -27.79 -20.11 -4.50
CA ILE A 104 -28.99 -20.76 -5.01
C ILE A 104 -29.78 -19.67 -5.77
N SER A 105 -29.56 -19.60 -7.08
CA SER A 105 -30.52 -19.01 -8.01
C SER A 105 -31.73 -19.94 -8.03
N GLY A 106 -32.81 -19.52 -7.38
CA GLY A 106 -34.09 -20.23 -7.43
C GLY A 106 -34.58 -20.38 -8.85
N GLY A 107 -34.81 -21.63 -9.27
CA GLY A 107 -35.35 -21.97 -10.58
C GLY A 107 -35.51 -23.48 -10.77
N GLU A 108 -36.62 -24.00 -10.28
CA GLU A 108 -37.42 -25.13 -10.79
C GLU A 108 -36.75 -26.45 -11.23
N SER A 109 -37.11 -27.49 -10.47
CA SER A 109 -37.02 -28.96 -10.61
C SER A 109 -37.17 -29.61 -12.00
N ILE A 110 -36.35 -30.64 -12.28
CA ILE A 110 -36.74 -31.95 -12.89
C ILE A 110 -35.80 -33.07 -12.36
N PRO A 111 -36.30 -34.29 -12.01
CA PRO A 111 -35.49 -35.41 -11.53
C PRO A 111 -35.20 -36.48 -12.60
N GLY A 112 -34.03 -37.12 -12.47
CA GLY A 112 -33.79 -38.52 -12.82
C GLY A 112 -32.92 -38.79 -14.05
N GLU A 113 -31.73 -39.37 -13.85
CA GLU A 113 -31.40 -40.74 -14.31
C GLU A 113 -29.99 -41.17 -13.88
N SER A 114 -29.88 -42.41 -13.42
CA SER A 114 -28.66 -43.12 -13.03
C SER A 114 -27.91 -43.68 -14.24
N ILE A 115 -26.58 -43.61 -14.24
CA ILE A 115 -25.69 -44.58 -14.92
C ILE A 115 -24.46 -44.83 -14.04
N VAL A 116 -23.99 -46.08 -14.05
CA VAL A 116 -23.07 -46.74 -13.12
C VAL A 116 -21.75 -47.10 -13.83
N LEU A 117 -20.62 -47.08 -13.07
CA LEU A 117 -19.34 -47.82 -13.23
C LEU A 117 -18.43 -47.46 -14.45
N ALA A 118 -17.09 -47.57 -14.43
CA ALA A 118 -16.05 -48.00 -13.49
C ALA A 118 -14.66 -47.51 -13.98
N ASP A 119 -13.68 -47.54 -13.06
CA ASP A 119 -12.21 -47.55 -13.13
C ASP A 119 -11.48 -47.50 -14.50
N ASP A 120 -10.47 -46.62 -14.61
CA ASP A 120 -9.06 -47.05 -14.49
C ASP A 120 -8.07 -45.87 -14.69
N ASP A 121 -6.97 -45.97 -13.93
CA ASP A 121 -5.58 -45.59 -14.27
C ASP A 121 -4.96 -44.23 -13.88
N GLU A 122 -4.03 -44.37 -12.92
CA GLU A 122 -2.65 -43.87 -12.91
C GLU A 122 -2.34 -42.36 -12.81
N GLY A 123 -1.66 -42.03 -11.71
CA GLY A 123 -0.71 -40.91 -11.66
C GLY A 123 -1.19 -39.64 -10.96
N ALA A 124 -1.78 -39.76 -9.77
CA ALA A 124 -1.88 -38.60 -8.88
C ALA A 124 -0.51 -38.32 -8.27
N ASP A 125 0.34 -37.58 -8.99
CA ASP A 125 1.38 -36.78 -8.35
C ASP A 125 0.65 -35.83 -7.39
N GLU A 126 0.66 -36.18 -6.10
CA GLU A 126 0.24 -35.31 -5.02
C GLU A 126 1.01 -34.00 -5.14
N ALA A 127 0.38 -33.01 -5.76
CA ALA A 127 0.88 -31.67 -5.73
C ALA A 127 0.89 -31.26 -4.25
N GLU A 128 2.07 -31.28 -3.63
CA GLU A 128 2.33 -30.67 -2.33
C GLU A 128 1.82 -29.24 -2.38
N VAL A 129 0.57 -29.06 -1.97
CA VAL A 129 0.03 -27.75 -1.64
C VAL A 129 0.70 -27.44 -0.32
N SER A 130 1.84 -26.76 -0.38
CA SER A 130 2.42 -26.13 0.80
C SER A 130 1.42 -25.08 1.28
N PHE A 131 0.50 -25.51 2.14
CA PHE A 131 -0.19 -24.65 3.07
C PHE A 131 0.87 -24.19 4.05
N ALA A 132 1.66 -23.19 3.64
CA ALA A 132 2.52 -22.49 4.58
C ALA A 132 1.60 -21.92 5.66
N LEU A 133 1.54 -22.61 6.79
CA LEU A 133 0.84 -22.17 7.98
C LEU A 133 1.49 -20.83 8.36
N THR A 134 0.85 -19.72 8.01
CA THR A 134 1.37 -18.39 8.29
C THR A 134 1.15 -18.11 9.77
N VAL A 135 2.12 -18.49 10.59
CA VAL A 135 2.13 -18.12 12.01
C VAL A 135 2.33 -16.61 12.08
N PRO A 136 1.37 -15.83 12.63
CA PRO A 136 1.53 -14.40 12.78
C PRO A 136 2.71 -14.11 13.72
N GLU A 137 3.60 -13.20 13.32
CA GLU A 137 4.73 -12.80 14.16
C GLU A 137 4.23 -12.02 15.38
N LYS A 138 4.48 -12.56 16.58
CA LYS A 138 3.90 -12.08 17.85
C LYS A 138 4.31 -10.65 18.23
N ASP A 139 5.42 -10.15 17.69
CA ASP A 139 6.03 -8.86 18.04
C ASP A 139 6.11 -7.86 16.87
N ALA A 140 5.38 -8.13 15.77
CA ALA A 140 5.35 -7.23 14.62
C ALA A 140 4.82 -5.85 15.01
N ARG A 141 5.61 -4.82 14.74
CA ARG A 141 5.19 -3.41 14.88
C ARG A 141 4.86 -2.87 13.50
N GLY A 142 3.75 -2.14 13.37
CA GLY A 142 3.37 -1.59 12.08
C GLY A 142 2.51 -0.34 12.15
N VAL A 143 2.35 0.27 10.99
CA VAL A 143 1.50 1.41 10.73
C VAL A 143 0.76 1.18 9.42
N VAL A 144 -0.46 1.70 9.32
CA VAL A 144 -1.23 1.70 8.07
C VAL A 144 -1.07 3.07 7.44
N VAL A 145 -0.66 3.10 6.17
CA VAL A 145 -0.58 4.34 5.39
C VAL A 145 -1.83 4.50 4.55
N ASP A 146 -2.29 5.74 4.33
CA ASP A 146 -3.52 5.96 3.58
C ASP A 146 -3.42 5.42 2.16
N PHE A 147 -2.31 5.67 1.47
CA PHE A 147 -1.98 5.04 0.20
C PHE A 147 -0.48 4.77 0.05
N SER A 148 -0.17 3.63 -0.55
CA SER A 148 1.15 3.30 -1.09
C SER A 148 1.07 3.17 -2.61
N VAL A 149 2.07 3.68 -3.32
CA VAL A 149 2.30 3.35 -4.72
C VAL A 149 3.46 2.38 -4.80
N ILE A 150 3.18 1.18 -5.30
CA ILE A 150 4.07 0.03 -5.23
C ILE A 150 4.51 -0.32 -6.64
N ASN A 151 5.82 -0.42 -6.82
CA ASN A 151 6.43 -0.97 -8.02
C ASN A 151 6.63 -2.48 -7.81
N LEU A 152 6.02 -3.28 -8.68
CA LEU A 152 6.12 -4.73 -8.65
C LEU A 152 7.15 -5.20 -9.68
N ASN A 153 7.82 -6.30 -9.37
CA ASN A 153 8.52 -7.13 -10.33
C ASN A 153 7.91 -8.53 -10.28
N GLY A 154 7.82 -9.18 -11.42
CA GLY A 154 7.31 -10.55 -11.47
C GLY A 154 7.68 -11.25 -12.75
N VAL A 155 7.49 -12.57 -12.76
CA VAL A 155 7.68 -13.41 -13.93
C VAL A 155 6.35 -14.07 -14.30
N PRO A 156 5.99 -14.14 -15.60
CA PRO A 156 4.81 -14.89 -16.02
C PRO A 156 4.97 -16.36 -15.66
N LEU A 157 3.92 -16.95 -15.10
CA LEU A 157 3.85 -18.39 -14.86
C LEU A 157 3.53 -19.09 -16.19
N LYS A 158 4.58 -19.53 -16.90
CA LYS A 158 4.43 -20.40 -18.08
C LYS A 158 4.21 -21.83 -17.61
N GLN A 159 2.95 -22.20 -17.33
CA GLN A 159 2.58 -23.60 -17.15
C GLN A 159 1.77 -24.07 -18.36
N PRO A 160 2.36 -24.83 -19.30
CA PRO A 160 1.61 -25.53 -20.32
C PRO A 160 0.64 -26.51 -19.64
N GLY A 161 -0.66 -26.34 -19.82
CA GLY A 161 -1.70 -27.23 -19.27
C GLY A 161 -2.02 -27.06 -17.79
N GLY A 162 -1.31 -26.18 -17.05
CA GLY A 162 -1.60 -25.89 -15.64
C GLY A 162 -2.70 -24.86 -15.46
N LYS A 163 -3.55 -25.01 -14.42
CA LYS A 163 -4.52 -23.97 -14.03
C LYS A 163 -3.74 -22.70 -13.66
N MET A 164 -3.98 -21.60 -14.38
CA MET A 164 -3.42 -20.29 -14.02
C MET A 164 -3.91 -19.91 -12.62
N ARG A 165 -3.05 -20.05 -11.61
CA ARG A 165 -3.33 -19.51 -10.26
C ARG A 165 -2.95 -18.02 -10.24
N TYR A 166 -3.72 -17.22 -9.51
CA TYR A 166 -3.38 -15.83 -9.13
C TYR A 166 -3.07 -14.87 -10.29
N GLY A 167 -3.84 -14.95 -11.38
CA GLY A 167 -3.70 -14.02 -12.51
C GLY A 167 -2.47 -14.26 -13.41
N GLY A 168 -1.77 -15.40 -13.24
CA GLY A 168 -0.72 -15.84 -14.16
C GLY A 168 0.67 -15.22 -13.92
N TRP A 169 0.88 -14.54 -12.80
CA TRP A 169 2.16 -13.91 -12.45
C TRP A 169 2.69 -14.42 -11.11
N ARG A 170 4.00 -14.63 -11.03
CA ARG A 170 4.73 -14.79 -9.77
C ARG A 170 5.44 -13.48 -9.47
N ILE A 171 4.99 -12.77 -8.45
CA ILE A 171 5.66 -11.56 -7.98
C ILE A 171 6.99 -11.96 -7.33
N THR A 172 8.09 -11.33 -7.76
CA THR A 172 9.45 -11.60 -7.29
C THR A 172 10.00 -10.47 -6.42
N ALA A 173 9.46 -9.25 -6.55
CA ALA A 173 9.76 -8.15 -5.64
C ALA A 173 8.61 -7.14 -5.61
N ALA A 174 8.46 -6.43 -4.50
CA ALA A 174 7.57 -5.30 -4.35
C ALA A 174 8.32 -4.15 -3.64
N ASN A 175 8.35 -2.97 -4.25
CA ASN A 175 9.04 -1.80 -3.74
C ASN A 175 8.09 -0.60 -3.63
N ILE A 176 7.83 -0.16 -2.40
CA ILE A 176 6.98 1.00 -2.13
C ILE A 176 7.71 2.27 -2.55
N SER A 177 7.27 2.88 -3.63
CA SER A 177 7.96 4.01 -4.27
C SER A 177 7.46 5.37 -3.78
N LEU A 178 6.20 5.44 -3.36
CA LEU A 178 5.57 6.65 -2.85
C LEU A 178 4.58 6.33 -1.72
N LEU A 179 4.68 7.07 -0.63
CA LEU A 179 3.72 7.09 0.49
C LEU A 179 2.82 8.32 0.39
N VAL A 180 1.56 8.19 0.74
CA VAL A 180 0.60 9.30 0.77
C VAL A 180 -0.19 9.25 2.07
N GLU A 181 -0.27 10.40 2.73
CA GLU A 181 -1.06 10.62 3.94
C GLU A 181 -2.02 11.79 3.69
N VAL A 182 -3.30 11.58 3.97
CA VAL A 182 -4.39 12.50 3.65
C VAL A 182 -5.15 12.83 4.92
N LYS A 183 -5.02 14.07 5.40
CA LYS A 183 -5.84 14.55 6.51
C LYS A 183 -7.16 15.16 6.05
N SER A 184 -8.16 15.11 6.93
CA SER A 184 -9.42 15.86 6.73
C SER A 184 -9.18 17.33 6.41
N PHE A 185 -9.99 17.89 5.50
CA PHE A 185 -9.95 19.31 5.17
C PHE A 185 -10.20 20.17 6.41
N VAL A 186 -9.79 21.44 6.39
CA VAL A 186 -10.10 22.38 7.48
C VAL A 186 -11.57 22.80 7.44
N SER A 187 -12.01 23.75 8.28
CA SER A 187 -13.40 24.19 8.22
C SER A 187 -13.77 24.70 6.82
N ARG A 188 -14.89 24.19 6.29
CA ARG A 188 -15.45 24.51 4.97
C ARG A 188 -15.95 25.95 4.86
N SER A 189 -16.15 26.62 5.99
CA SER A 189 -16.54 28.04 6.03
C SER A 189 -15.37 29.00 5.83
N LEU A 190 -14.12 28.52 5.96
CA LEU A 190 -12.93 29.37 5.84
C LEU A 190 -12.66 29.73 4.37
N THR A 191 -12.20 30.95 4.16
CA THR A 191 -11.84 31.44 2.82
C THR A 191 -10.49 32.16 2.84
N SER A 192 -9.88 32.30 1.66
CA SER A 192 -8.70 33.15 1.43
C SER A 192 -7.56 32.92 2.45
N ALA A 193 -7.06 33.96 3.11
CA ALA A 193 -5.91 33.88 4.01
C ALA A 193 -6.15 33.01 5.26
N GLU A 194 -7.38 32.98 5.78
CA GLU A 194 -7.71 32.14 6.94
C GLU A 194 -7.68 30.66 6.56
N LEU A 195 -8.17 30.33 5.38
CA LEU A 195 -8.08 28.99 4.81
C LEU A 195 -6.61 28.58 4.65
N GLU A 196 -5.79 29.41 4.00
CA GLU A 196 -4.38 29.13 3.79
C GLU A 196 -3.62 28.91 5.12
N LYS A 197 -3.90 29.76 6.12
CA LYS A 197 -3.33 29.63 7.46
C LYS A 197 -3.76 28.33 8.15
N ALA A 198 -5.04 27.95 8.04
CA ALA A 198 -5.54 26.73 8.64
C ALA A 198 -4.95 25.47 7.96
N ILE A 199 -4.86 25.47 6.63
CA ILE A 199 -4.20 24.40 5.86
C ILE A 199 -2.73 24.30 6.28
N GLY A 200 -2.02 25.42 6.37
CA GLY A 200 -0.61 25.47 6.77
C GLY A 200 -0.36 24.95 8.19
N ARG A 201 -1.36 25.02 9.08
CA ARG A 201 -1.28 24.44 10.44
C ARG A 201 -1.59 22.94 10.47
N ARG A 202 -2.34 22.42 9.50
CA ARG A 202 -2.74 21.00 9.48
C ARG A 202 -1.81 20.12 8.66
N ILE A 203 -1.21 20.64 7.59
CA ILE A 203 -0.24 19.91 6.76
C ILE A 203 0.91 19.28 7.57
N PRO A 204 1.51 19.96 8.58
CA PRO A 204 2.58 19.37 9.38
C PRO A 204 2.23 18.02 10.01
N ALA A 205 0.98 17.81 10.45
CA ALA A 205 0.56 16.52 11.01
C ALA A 205 0.67 15.37 9.99
N ALA A 206 0.27 15.61 8.73
CA ALA A 206 0.43 14.63 7.66
C ALA A 206 1.92 14.38 7.32
N CYS A 207 2.74 15.44 7.36
CA CYS A 207 4.19 15.33 7.19
C CYS A 207 4.82 14.46 8.28
N ASP A 208 4.48 14.70 9.55
CA ASP A 208 5.02 13.97 10.69
C ASP A 208 4.64 12.48 10.66
N ASP A 209 3.40 12.17 10.26
CA ASP A 209 2.95 10.79 10.08
C ASP A 209 3.73 10.09 8.95
N LEU A 210 3.93 10.75 7.80
CA LEU A 210 4.74 10.20 6.69
C LEU A 210 6.19 9.95 7.07
N ILE A 211 6.77 10.82 7.92
CA ILE A 211 8.13 10.65 8.41
C ILE A 211 8.23 9.36 9.23
N LYS A 212 7.28 9.12 10.13
CA LYS A 212 7.21 7.88 10.92
C LYS A 212 7.00 6.67 10.00
N GLN A 213 6.04 6.75 9.08
CA GLN A 213 5.75 5.67 8.12
C GLN A 213 6.96 5.32 7.24
N ALA A 214 7.72 6.32 6.81
CA ALA A 214 8.98 6.11 6.10
C ALA A 214 10.03 5.42 6.97
N ALA A 215 10.12 5.75 8.27
CA ALA A 215 11.01 5.06 9.19
C ALA A 215 10.63 3.58 9.36
N TYR A 216 9.33 3.25 9.51
CA TYR A 216 8.84 1.86 9.48
C TYR A 216 9.26 1.15 8.19
N LEU A 217 9.08 1.81 7.05
CA LEU A 217 9.44 1.26 5.74
C LEU A 217 10.93 0.97 5.60
N PHE A 218 11.79 1.84 6.12
CA PHE A 218 13.24 1.64 6.10
C PHE A 218 13.70 0.57 7.09
N LEU A 219 13.00 0.37 8.21
CA LEU A 219 13.24 -0.77 9.10
C LEU A 219 12.81 -2.08 8.44
N GLN A 220 11.68 -2.08 7.72
CA GLN A 220 11.18 -3.23 6.96
C GLN A 220 12.12 -3.64 5.81
N ASP A 221 12.66 -2.68 5.06
CA ASP A 221 13.59 -2.91 3.95
C ASP A 221 14.94 -2.23 4.20
N PRO A 222 15.96 -2.98 4.65
CA PRO A 222 17.30 -2.45 4.92
C PRO A 222 17.99 -1.86 3.68
N ASN A 223 17.64 -2.30 2.48
CA ASN A 223 18.26 -1.87 1.23
C ASN A 223 17.61 -0.60 0.66
N LYS A 224 16.52 -0.14 1.27
CA LYS A 224 15.80 1.02 0.80
C LYS A 224 16.41 2.32 1.32
N GLU A 225 16.92 3.11 0.39
CA GLU A 225 17.60 4.38 0.67
C GLU A 225 16.67 5.60 0.67
N SER A 226 15.54 5.52 -0.02
CA SER A 226 14.60 6.64 -0.09
C SER A 226 13.20 6.25 -0.53
N VAL A 227 12.25 7.13 -0.24
CA VAL A 227 10.85 7.04 -0.67
C VAL A 227 10.30 8.44 -0.97
N LEU A 228 9.44 8.55 -1.98
CA LEU A 228 8.67 9.78 -2.19
C LEU A 228 7.53 9.85 -1.18
N ALA A 229 7.13 11.06 -0.78
CA ALA A 229 6.04 11.25 0.18
C ALA A 229 5.13 12.40 -0.27
N ILE A 230 3.81 12.21 -0.20
CA ILE A 230 2.79 13.26 -0.39
C ILE A 230 2.00 13.43 0.90
N ALA A 231 2.05 14.63 1.46
CA ALA A 231 1.23 15.06 2.58
C ALA A 231 0.06 15.91 2.07
N ALA A 232 -1.16 15.57 2.48
CA ALA A 232 -2.38 16.21 2.00
C ALA A 232 -3.35 16.63 3.12
N VAL A 233 -4.13 17.67 2.85
CA VAL A 233 -5.25 18.16 3.65
C VAL A 233 -6.41 18.47 2.70
N GLY A 234 -7.36 17.54 2.63
CA GLY A 234 -8.33 17.48 1.55
C GLY A 234 -7.66 17.55 0.17
N GLN A 235 -8.00 18.55 -0.65
CA GLN A 235 -7.41 18.76 -1.99
C GLN A 235 -6.08 19.54 -2.00
N TRP A 236 -5.56 19.98 -0.85
CA TRP A 236 -4.29 20.71 -0.77
C TRP A 236 -3.17 19.76 -0.39
N TRP A 237 -1.98 19.94 -0.98
CA TRP A 237 -0.89 19.00 -0.77
C TRP A 237 0.49 19.60 -1.00
N CYS A 238 1.47 18.95 -0.39
CA CYS A 238 2.89 19.10 -0.67
C CYS A 238 3.54 17.73 -0.79
N ASN A 239 4.78 17.70 -1.25
CA ASN A 239 5.55 16.47 -1.34
C ASN A 239 7.01 16.69 -0.95
N THR A 240 7.69 15.60 -0.68
CA THR A 240 9.14 15.57 -0.54
C THR A 240 9.69 14.20 -0.96
N LYS A 241 11.02 14.08 -0.96
CA LYS A 241 11.72 12.80 -0.99
C LYS A 241 12.36 12.63 0.39
N ILE A 242 12.00 11.56 1.09
CA ILE A 242 12.57 11.20 2.39
C ILE A 242 13.68 10.20 2.13
N ASN A 243 14.90 10.50 2.58
CA ASN A 243 16.01 9.55 2.53
C ASN A 243 16.17 8.86 3.88
N ARG A 244 16.73 7.65 3.87
CA ARG A 244 16.95 6.83 5.07
C ARG A 244 17.71 7.60 6.16
N GLY A 245 18.76 8.32 5.77
CA GLY A 245 19.56 9.15 6.68
C GLY A 245 18.77 10.27 7.37
N ASP A 246 17.72 10.82 6.73
CA ASP A 246 16.94 11.93 7.28
C ASP A 246 16.10 11.51 8.50
N VAL A 247 15.77 10.21 8.60
CA VAL A 247 14.87 9.65 9.64
C VAL A 247 15.54 8.62 10.53
N HIS A 248 16.87 8.51 10.48
CA HIS A 248 17.65 7.51 11.22
C HIS A 248 17.35 7.52 12.73
N HIS A 249 17.23 8.70 13.33
CA HIS A 249 16.89 8.85 14.74
C HIS A 249 15.51 8.27 15.09
N ILE A 250 14.53 8.42 14.20
CA ILE A 250 13.17 7.87 14.38
C ILE A 250 13.21 6.35 14.25
N MET A 251 13.98 5.83 13.30
CA MET A 251 14.17 4.39 13.15
C MET A 251 14.75 3.78 14.43
N GLN A 252 15.76 4.41 15.04
CA GLN A 252 16.33 3.94 16.31
C GLN A 252 15.31 3.98 17.46
N LEU A 253 14.52 5.05 17.57
CA LEU A 253 13.45 5.15 18.57
C LEU A 253 12.39 4.06 18.39
N LEU A 254 12.02 3.73 17.14
CA LEU A 254 11.04 2.69 16.84
C LEU A 254 11.59 1.28 17.07
N ALA A 255 12.87 1.05 16.77
CA ALA A 255 13.54 -0.23 16.94
C ALA A 255 13.88 -0.53 18.41
N ALA A 256 14.04 0.50 19.25
CA ALA A 256 14.30 0.31 20.67
C ALA A 256 13.13 -0.45 21.36
N LYS A 257 13.47 -1.51 22.10
CA LYS A 257 12.54 -2.20 23.00
C LYS A 257 12.40 -1.50 24.35
N ASP A 258 13.42 -0.76 24.79
CA ASP A 258 13.48 -0.15 26.12
C ASP A 258 12.76 1.21 26.18
N PRO A 259 11.71 1.37 27.01
CA PRO A 259 11.03 2.65 27.22
C PRO A 259 11.91 3.72 27.90
N LEU A 260 13.09 3.37 28.43
CA LEU A 260 14.08 4.29 29.00
C LEU A 260 15.18 4.71 28.00
N PHE A 261 15.12 4.24 26.75
CA PHE A 261 16.12 4.54 25.73
C PHE A 261 16.11 6.04 25.37
N GLN A 262 16.93 6.81 26.08
CA GLN A 262 17.22 8.20 25.77
C GLN A 262 18.48 8.24 24.93
N VAL A 263 18.34 8.52 23.64
CA VAL A 263 19.53 8.81 22.84
C VAL A 263 19.87 10.29 22.95
N ASN A 264 21.03 10.57 23.54
CA ASN A 264 21.68 11.87 23.46
C ASN A 264 22.23 12.06 22.05
N PHE A 265 21.36 12.38 21.10
CA PHE A 265 21.79 12.92 19.82
C PHE A 265 21.74 14.44 19.85
N GLY A 266 22.73 15.06 19.23
CA GLY A 266 22.70 16.49 18.93
C GLY A 266 21.42 16.83 18.19
N LEU A 267 20.88 18.01 18.47
CA LEU A 267 19.63 18.60 17.95
C LEU A 267 19.56 18.75 16.42
N ASP A 268 20.43 18.10 15.65
CA ASP A 268 20.56 18.21 14.20
C ASP A 268 19.59 17.25 13.49
N GLY A 269 18.32 17.25 13.90
CA GLY A 269 17.27 16.69 13.08
C GLY A 269 17.24 17.45 11.75
N VAL A 270 17.56 16.78 10.64
CA VAL A 270 17.51 17.39 9.31
C VAL A 270 16.07 17.78 9.03
N ALA A 271 15.79 19.08 9.04
CA ALA A 271 14.48 19.59 8.68
C ALA A 271 14.19 19.25 7.21
N LEU A 272 13.31 18.27 6.98
CA LEU A 272 12.92 17.85 5.64
C LEU A 272 12.32 19.03 4.87
N LYS A 273 12.83 19.25 3.66
CA LYS A 273 12.38 20.35 2.79
C LYS A 273 11.14 19.96 2.00
N TRP A 274 9.97 20.20 2.56
CA TRP A 274 8.69 20.02 1.86
C TRP A 274 8.47 21.09 0.79
N THR A 275 7.85 20.72 -0.32
CA THR A 275 7.47 21.69 -1.35
C THR A 275 6.34 22.61 -0.88
N LYS A 276 6.19 23.79 -1.51
CA LYS A 276 5.07 24.71 -1.21
C LYS A 276 3.73 24.00 -1.42
N VAL A 277 2.79 24.17 -0.49
CA VAL A 277 1.44 23.61 -0.60
C VAL A 277 0.71 24.13 -1.85
N LEU A 278 0.11 23.23 -2.62
CA LEU A 278 -0.68 23.51 -3.82
C LEU A 278 -2.04 22.83 -3.74
N ARG A 279 -3.03 23.37 -4.44
CA ARG A 279 -4.35 22.74 -4.61
C ARG A 279 -4.33 21.79 -5.81
N LEU A 280 -4.93 20.61 -5.70
CA LEU A 280 -5.13 19.71 -6.83
C LEU A 280 -5.88 20.40 -7.99
N GLY A 281 -5.59 19.97 -9.21
CA GLY A 281 -6.27 20.42 -10.43
C GLY A 281 -5.83 21.77 -10.99
N VAL A 282 -4.90 22.48 -10.35
CA VAL A 282 -4.27 23.70 -10.90
C VAL A 282 -3.01 23.36 -11.68
N ALA A 283 -2.63 24.18 -12.67
CA ALA A 283 -1.49 23.89 -13.55
C ALA A 283 -0.16 23.62 -12.78
N PRO A 284 0.25 24.44 -11.78
CA PRO A 284 1.42 24.12 -10.96
C PRO A 284 1.35 22.78 -10.23
N SER A 285 0.16 22.35 -9.81
CA SER A 285 -0.04 21.05 -9.15
C SER A 285 0.12 19.92 -10.16
N ASN A 286 -0.42 20.06 -11.36
CA ASN A 286 -0.28 19.09 -12.43
C ASN A 286 1.20 18.96 -12.84
N ASP A 287 1.90 20.09 -13.00
CA ASP A 287 3.33 20.07 -13.33
C ASP A 287 4.16 19.36 -12.26
N ARG A 288 3.78 19.46 -10.98
CA ARG A 288 4.43 18.72 -9.89
C ARG A 288 4.10 17.23 -9.88
N LEU A 289 2.84 16.87 -10.13
CA LEU A 289 2.45 15.46 -10.30
C LEU A 289 3.20 14.82 -11.48
N ARG A 290 3.47 15.57 -12.56
CA ARG A 290 4.33 15.10 -13.66
C ARG A 290 5.74 14.76 -13.18
N THR A 291 6.33 15.57 -12.30
CA THR A 291 7.66 15.28 -11.74
C THR A 291 7.65 13.97 -10.95
N ILE A 292 6.63 13.76 -10.11
CA ILE A 292 6.47 12.52 -9.34
C ILE A 292 6.26 11.33 -10.28
N TYR A 293 5.37 11.45 -11.27
CA TYR A 293 5.16 10.46 -12.31
C TYR A 293 6.46 10.06 -13.02
N ASN A 294 7.26 11.04 -13.46
CA ASN A 294 8.52 10.77 -14.14
C ASN A 294 9.50 10.00 -13.23
N SER A 295 9.54 10.32 -11.94
CA SER A 295 10.33 9.57 -10.97
C SER A 295 9.83 8.13 -10.83
N LEU A 296 8.52 7.91 -10.68
CA LEU A 296 7.95 6.56 -10.57
C LEU A 296 8.20 5.73 -11.83
N LYS A 297 8.01 6.33 -13.02
CA LYS A 297 8.26 5.68 -14.30
C LYS A 297 9.72 5.26 -14.48
N SER A 298 10.67 6.04 -13.97
CA SER A 298 12.10 5.69 -14.07
C SER A 298 12.50 4.47 -13.24
N ILE A 299 11.70 4.09 -12.24
CA ILE A 299 11.95 2.93 -11.37
C ILE A 299 11.36 1.65 -12.01
N GLY A 300 10.36 1.78 -12.89
CA GLY A 300 9.63 0.64 -13.46
C GLY A 300 10.03 0.32 -14.89
N VAL A 301 10.74 -0.78 -15.09
CA VAL A 301 10.70 -1.53 -16.36
C VAL A 301 10.52 -2.99 -15.99
N LEU A 302 9.25 -3.41 -15.91
CA LEU A 302 8.92 -4.83 -15.98
C LEU A 302 8.90 -5.17 -17.46
N GLU A 303 9.71 -6.15 -17.90
CA GLU A 303 9.66 -6.61 -19.29
C GLU A 303 8.25 -7.13 -19.56
N THR A 304 7.47 -6.36 -20.32
CA THR A 304 6.15 -6.80 -20.76
C THR A 304 6.37 -8.05 -21.61
N PRO A 305 5.66 -9.16 -21.35
CA PRO A 305 5.76 -10.33 -22.19
C PRO A 305 5.36 -9.90 -23.60
N VAL A 306 6.30 -10.03 -24.54
CA VAL A 306 6.04 -9.76 -25.95
C VAL A 306 4.93 -10.73 -26.38
N GLY A 307 3.73 -10.20 -26.64
CA GLY A 307 2.61 -10.95 -27.22
C GLY A 307 1.39 -11.14 -26.30
N VAL A 308 0.80 -10.05 -25.82
CA VAL A 308 -0.64 -10.02 -25.48
C VAL A 308 -1.37 -9.27 -26.59
#